data_AF-A0A975TS97-F1
#
_entry.id   AF-A0A975TS97-F1
#
_cell.length_a   1.000
_cell.length_b   1.000
_cell.length_c   1.000
_cell.angle_alpha   90.00
_cell.angle_beta   90.00
_cell.angle_gamma   90.00
#
_symmetry.space_group_name_H-M   'P 1'
#
loop_
_entity.id
_entity.type
_entity.pdbx_description
1 polymer ?
#
loop_
_entity_poly.entity_id
_entity_poly.type
_entity_poly.pdbx_seq_one_letter_code
_entity_poly.pdbx_strand_id
1 'polypeptide(L)' 'MANITGTPGNDLLTGAGSSDSISVLGGGHTIVGQNGNDTISGGAGSDDITLRPGANTASGGGNDKIDDLEQRFHDVDLAF' A
#
# COMPACT_ATOMS: atom_id res chain seq x y z
N MET A 1 11.02 0.65 -11.06
CA MET A 1 11.03 -0.12 -9.82
C MET A 1 11.82 0.66 -8.79
N ALA A 2 11.12 1.16 -7.79
CA ALA A 2 11.65 1.75 -6.58
C ALA A 2 11.68 0.67 -5.48
N ASN A 3 12.72 0.71 -4.65
CA ASN A 3 12.80 -0.07 -3.43
C ASN A 3 12.98 0.90 -2.27
N ILE A 4 11.94 1.02 -1.44
CA ILE A 4 11.85 2.05 -0.42
C ILE A 4 11.76 1.36 0.94
N THR A 5 12.64 1.77 1.85
CA THR A 5 12.57 1.34 3.25
C THR A 5 12.33 2.56 4.13
N GLY A 6 11.22 2.55 4.88
CA GLY A 6 10.90 3.58 5.85
C GLY A 6 11.71 3.44 7.14
N THR A 7 11.49 4.39 8.05
CA THR A 7 12.04 4.41 9.40
C THR A 7 11.01 3.89 10.41
N PRO A 8 11.34 3.78 11.70
CA PRO A 8 10.36 3.54 12.77
C PRO A 8 9.53 4.79 13.18
N GLY A 9 9.72 5.92 12.50
CA GLY A 9 8.94 7.14 12.71
C GLY A 9 7.87 7.31 11.65
N ASN A 10 7.01 8.31 11.77
CA ASN A 10 5.98 8.54 10.77
C ASN A 10 6.59 9.07 9.46
N ASP A 11 6.51 8.27 8.40
CA ASP A 11 7.06 8.61 7.08
C ASP A 11 5.97 8.85 6.04
N LEU A 12 6.26 9.74 5.10
CA LEU A 12 5.50 9.94 3.88
C LEU A 12 6.28 9.34 2.71
N LEU A 13 5.78 8.25 2.15
CA LEU A 13 6.43 7.51 1.07
C LEU A 13 5.57 7.49 -0.18
N THR A 14 6.20 7.62 -1.34
CA THR A 14 5.54 7.58 -2.64
C THR A 14 6.39 6.76 -3.61
N GLY A 15 5.79 5.73 -4.18
CA GLY A 15 6.33 4.94 -5.27
C GLY A 15 6.41 5.71 -6.59
N ALA A 16 6.94 5.04 -7.59
CA ALA A 16 6.99 5.40 -8.99
C ALA A 16 5.83 4.75 -9.76
N GLY A 17 5.59 5.16 -11.01
CA GLY A 17 4.58 4.53 -11.88
C GLY A 17 4.96 3.15 -12.43
N SER A 18 5.72 2.36 -11.67
CA SER A 18 6.21 1.02 -12.03
C SER A 18 6.09 0.12 -10.81
N SER A 19 6.18 -1.20 -10.97
CA SER A 19 6.25 -2.12 -9.83
C SER A 19 7.31 -1.74 -8.80
N ASP A 20 6.87 -1.49 -7.58
CA ASP A 20 7.73 -1.07 -6.49
C ASP A 20 7.65 -2.00 -5.27
N SER A 21 8.69 -1.93 -4.43
CA SER A 21 8.75 -2.63 -3.15
C SER A 21 8.92 -1.60 -2.06
N ILE A 22 7.93 -1.47 -1.18
CA ILE A 22 7.94 -0.51 -0.08
C ILE A 22 7.78 -1.28 1.23
N SER A 23 8.69 -1.09 2.17
CA SER A 23 8.62 -1.70 3.48
C SER A 23 8.91 -0.66 4.56
N VAL A 24 7.98 -0.48 5.48
CA VAL A 24 8.13 0.42 6.62
C VAL A 24 8.05 -0.38 7.92
N LEU A 25 8.48 0.26 9.01
CA LEU A 25 8.63 -0.40 10.31
C LEU A 25 7.47 0.02 11.22
N GLY A 26 7.72 0.14 12.52
CA GLY A 26 6.73 0.68 13.43
C GLY A 26 6.37 2.12 13.06
N GLY A 27 5.15 2.58 13.34
CA GLY A 27 4.78 3.99 13.16
C GLY A 27 3.38 4.16 12.59
N GLY A 28 3.04 5.40 12.23
CA GLY A 28 1.88 5.68 11.38
C GLY A 28 2.34 6.31 10.08
N HIS A 29 2.45 5.50 9.04
CA HIS A 29 3.02 5.88 7.76
C HIS A 29 1.92 6.26 6.77
N THR A 30 2.23 7.16 5.85
CA THR A 30 1.39 7.41 4.66
C THR A 30 2.14 6.94 3.43
N ILE A 31 1.60 5.94 2.75
CA ILE A 31 2.27 5.26 1.63
C ILE A 31 1.39 5.34 0.39
N VAL A 32 1.97 5.74 -0.75
CA VAL A 32 1.29 5.77 -2.05
C VAL A 32 2.06 4.91 -3.05
N GLY A 33 1.51 3.78 -3.48
CA GLY A 33 2.18 2.85 -4.42
C GLY A 33 2.34 3.41 -5.84
N GLN A 34 1.41 4.26 -6.28
CA GLN A 34 1.26 4.68 -7.68
C GLN A 34 0.89 3.52 -8.62
N ASN A 35 0.93 3.73 -9.94
CA ASN A 35 0.53 2.70 -10.90
C ASN A 35 1.61 1.60 -10.97
N GLY A 36 1.21 0.35 -11.17
CA GLY A 36 2.16 -0.77 -11.26
C GLY A 36 1.77 -1.89 -10.31
N ASN A 37 2.51 -2.99 -10.34
CA ASN A 37 2.29 -4.09 -9.41
C ASN A 37 3.19 -3.87 -8.20
N ASP A 38 2.65 -3.25 -7.15
CA ASP A 38 3.44 -2.86 -5.98
C ASP A 38 3.34 -3.88 -4.86
N THR A 39 4.43 -4.02 -4.09
CA THR A 39 4.48 -4.81 -2.86
C THR A 39 4.76 -3.88 -1.70
N ILE A 40 3.78 -3.72 -0.79
CA ILE A 40 3.87 -2.80 0.34
C ILE A 40 3.72 -3.55 1.67
N SER A 41 4.63 -3.30 2.61
CA SER A 41 4.56 -3.78 3.99
C SER A 41 4.54 -2.57 4.94
N GLY A 42 3.40 -2.33 5.58
CA GLY A 42 3.16 -1.30 6.61
C GLY A 42 3.88 -1.55 7.93
N GLY A 43 4.28 -2.79 8.22
CA GLY A 43 4.98 -3.05 9.47
C GLY A 43 4.02 -3.06 10.65
N ALA A 44 4.20 -2.19 11.64
CA ALA A 44 3.34 -2.19 12.83
C ALA A 44 2.87 -0.78 13.14
N GLY A 45 1.62 -0.63 13.57
CA GLY A 45 1.07 0.66 13.95
C GLY A 45 -0.19 0.96 13.16
N SER A 46 -0.33 2.20 12.68
CA SER A 46 -1.53 2.63 11.96
C SER A 46 -1.15 3.38 10.69
N ASP A 47 -1.11 2.64 9.59
CA ASP A 47 -0.68 3.15 8.30
C ASP A 47 -1.85 3.48 7.38
N ASP A 48 -1.68 4.53 6.58
CA ASP A 48 -2.55 4.90 5.47
C ASP A 48 -1.85 4.52 4.15
N ILE A 49 -2.25 3.40 3.57
CA ILE A 49 -1.68 2.85 2.34
C ILE A 49 -2.68 3.05 1.20
N THR A 50 -2.30 3.83 0.19
CA THR A 50 -3.08 4.01 -1.03
C THR A 50 -2.39 3.34 -2.21
N LEU A 51 -3.05 2.33 -2.76
CA LEU A 51 -2.64 1.66 -3.98
C LEU A 51 -3.42 2.18 -5.17
N ARG A 52 -2.77 2.19 -6.32
CA ARG A 52 -3.32 2.65 -7.61
C ARG A 52 -3.35 1.47 -8.59
N PRO A 53 -3.90 1.61 -9.80
CA PRO A 53 -4.08 0.48 -10.71
C PRO A 53 -2.83 -0.40 -10.92
N GLY A 54 -3.02 -1.71 -10.72
CA GLY A 54 -2.06 -2.78 -10.95
C GLY A 54 -2.23 -3.91 -9.93
N ALA A 55 -1.64 -5.08 -10.21
CA ALA A 55 -1.74 -6.23 -9.33
C ALA A 55 -0.88 -6.01 -8.07
N ASN A 56 -1.46 -5.34 -7.09
CA ASN A 56 -0.79 -4.93 -5.87
C ASN A 56 -0.90 -5.97 -4.76
N THR A 57 0.06 -5.95 -3.86
CA THR A 57 0.03 -6.70 -2.60
C THR A 57 0.41 -5.72 -1.49
N ALA A 58 -0.52 -5.45 -0.57
CA ALA A 58 -0.22 -4.67 0.63
C ALA A 58 -0.59 -5.44 1.90
N SER A 59 0.27 -5.34 2.91
CA SER A 59 0.03 -5.86 4.26
C SER A 59 0.34 -4.77 5.26
N GLY A 60 -0.63 -4.42 6.10
CA GLY A 60 -0.46 -3.39 7.10
C GLY A 60 0.25 -3.86 8.38
N GLY A 61 -0.06 -5.07 8.86
CA GLY A 61 0.54 -5.65 10.06
C GLY A 61 0.10 -5.03 11.41
N GLY A 62 -0.78 -4.04 11.38
CA GLY A 62 -1.40 -3.36 12.53
C GLY A 62 -2.85 -2.91 12.27
N ASN A 63 -3.17 -1.71 12.76
CA ASN A 63 -4.49 -1.06 12.59
C ASN A 63 -4.44 -0.12 11.39
N ASP A 64 -4.42 -0.70 10.20
CA ASP A 64 -4.08 0.02 8.97
C ASP A 64 -5.29 0.25 8.08
N LYS A 65 -5.21 1.33 7.32
CA LYS A 65 -6.13 1.65 6.26
C LYS A 65 -5.46 1.40 4.93
N ILE A 66 -5.95 0.42 4.19
CA ILE A 66 -5.45 0.05 2.87
C ILE A 66 -6.54 0.35 1.84
N ASP A 67 -6.37 1.44 1.09
CA ASP A 67 -7.25 1.84 0.00
C ASP A 67 -6.62 1.40 -1.33
N ASP A 68 -7.10 0.29 -1.89
CA ASP A 68 -6.75 -0.10 -3.26
C ASP A 68 -7.74 0.51 -4.26
N LEU A 69 -7.32 1.58 -4.92
CA LEU A 69 -8.14 2.33 -5.86
C LEU A 69 -8.38 1.59 -7.18
N GLU A 70 -7.77 0.42 -7.41
CA GLU A 70 -8.10 -0.44 -8.56
C GLU A 70 -9.31 -1.34 -8.29
N GLN A 71 -9.58 -1.72 -7.04
CA GLN A 71 -10.60 -2.73 -6.70
C GLN A 71 -12.05 -2.21 -6.72
N ARG A 72 -12.34 -1.15 -7.48
CA ARG A 72 -13.70 -0.60 -7.58
C ARG A 72 -14.69 -1.49 -8.37
N PHE A 73 -14.34 -2.75 -8.63
CA PHE A 73 -15.23 -3.76 -9.23
C PHE A 73 -15.17 -5.14 -8.57
N HIS A 74 -14.79 -5.27 -7.29
CA HIS A 74 -14.85 -6.57 -6.60
C HIS A 74 -16.04 -6.75 -5.64
N ASP A 75 -17.00 -5.82 -5.67
CA ASP A 75 -18.33 -6.02 -5.08
C ASP A 75 -19.41 -5.92 -6.17
N VAL A 76 -19.45 -6.92 -7.03
CA VAL A 76 -20.69 -7.27 -7.73
C VAL A 76 -20.92 -8.76 -7.50
N ASP A 77 -21.36 -9.09 -6.28
CA ASP A 77 -22.06 -10.35 -6.04
C ASP A 77 -23.46 -10.23 -6.68
N LEU A 78 -23.53 -10.40 -7.99
CA LEU A 78 -24.78 -10.71 -8.69
C LEU A 78 -25.01 -12.21 -8.58
N ALA A 79 -25.50 -12.65 -7.42
CA ALA A 79 -26.19 -13.91 -7.32
C ALA A 79 -27.55 -13.79 -8.04
N PHE A 80 -27.70 -14.47 -9.18
CA PHE A 80 -28.98 -14.70 -9.85
C PHE A 80 -29.68 -15.92 -9.27
#